data_AF-A0A2I0TZT5-F1
#
_entry.id   AF-A0A2I0TZT5-F1
#
_cell.length_a   1.000
_cell.length_b   1.000
_cell.length_c   1.000
_cell.angle_alpha   90.00
_cell.angle_beta   90.00
_cell.angle_gamma   90.00
#
_symmetry.space_group_name_H-M   'P 1'
#
loop_
_entity.id
_entity.type
_entity.pdbx_description
1 polymer ?
#
loop_
_entity_poly.entity_id
_entity_poly.type
_entity_poly.pdbx_seq_one_letter_code
_entity_poly.pdbx_strand_id
1 'polypeptide(L)'
;MLMEIYLWKKTRKAKAQLELKLASVVSDNKKGFLKYITSKRRSKENIGLIFVEDGHLTNRDEEKVDTFNVVFASAFNNTDRPSAARSPELEDHKCGNSDFLFVDTENLRDQLHQLNVHKSMGLDGIALRILKNLPDVISGPLSVIYQRSWESGEVSTDWKQPMLFQSAKRV
;
A
#
# COMPACT_ATOMS: atom_id res chain seq x y z
N MET A 1 -4.32 2.11 44.52
CA MET A 1 -5.14 1.51 43.43
C MET A 1 -6.39 2.35 43.10
N LEU A 2 -7.26 2.69 44.06
CA LEU A 2 -8.47 3.51 43.79
C LEU A 2 -8.17 4.93 43.28
N MET A 3 -7.12 5.58 43.79
CA MET A 3 -6.70 6.93 43.34
C MET A 3 -6.20 6.95 41.88
N GLU A 4 -5.48 5.91 41.46
CA GLU A 4 -5.03 5.74 40.06
C GLU A 4 -6.23 5.61 39.10
N ILE A 5 -7.20 4.78 39.47
CA ILE A 5 -8.43 4.60 38.69
C ILE A 5 -9.23 5.92 38.63
N TYR A 6 -9.29 6.66 39.74
CA TYR A 6 -9.95 7.96 39.82
C TYR A 6 -9.29 9.01 38.92
N LEU A 7 -7.96 9.14 38.98
CA LEU A 7 -7.20 10.06 38.13
C LEU A 7 -7.34 9.71 36.65
N TRP A 8 -7.22 8.44 36.29
CA TRP A 8 -7.41 7.98 34.92
C TRP A 8 -8.81 8.31 34.38
N LYS A 9 -9.86 8.09 35.18
CA LYS A 9 -11.23 8.45 34.81
C LYS A 9 -11.37 9.96 34.61
N LYS A 10 -10.76 10.78 35.47
CA LYS A 10 -10.77 12.24 35.38
C LYS A 10 -10.04 12.74 34.13
N THR A 11 -8.87 12.17 33.82
CA THR A 11 -8.09 12.47 32.62
C THR A 11 -8.83 12.09 31.35
N ARG A 12 -9.45 10.90 31.30
CA ARG A 12 -10.28 10.48 30.16
C ARG A 12 -11.48 11.40 29.94
N LYS A 13 -12.17 11.79 31.03
CA LYS A 13 -13.31 12.71 30.96
C LYS A 13 -12.90 14.10 30.45
N ALA A 14 -11.82 14.66 30.99
CA ALA A 14 -11.31 15.96 30.55
C ALA A 14 -10.87 15.94 29.07
N LYS A 15 -10.22 14.86 28.64
CA LYS A 15 -9.82 14.67 27.24
C LYS A 15 -11.03 14.62 26.30
N ALA A 16 -12.04 13.81 26.62
CA ALA A 16 -13.24 13.69 25.81
C ALA A 16 -13.98 15.03 25.66
N GLN A 17 -14.02 15.83 26.72
CA GLN A 17 -14.62 17.18 26.68
C GLN A 17 -13.86 18.14 25.76
N LEU A 18 -12.53 18.08 25.75
CA LEU A 18 -11.70 18.90 24.86
C LEU A 18 -11.91 18.50 23.39
N GLU A 19 -11.94 17.19 23.11
CA GLU A 19 -12.15 16.66 21.75
C GLU A 19 -13.54 17.02 21.23
N LEU A 20 -14.57 16.93 22.06
CA LEU A 20 -15.95 17.31 21.70
C LEU A 20 -16.05 18.80 21.39
N LYS A 21 -15.45 19.67 22.21
CA LYS A 21 -15.39 21.12 21.95
C LYS A 21 -14.68 21.45 20.65
N LEU A 22 -13.63 20.70 20.31
CA LEU A 22 -12.87 20.93 19.08
C LEU A 22 -13.61 20.44 17.83
N ALA A 23 -14.35 19.33 17.95
CA ALA A 23 -15.19 18.81 16.90
C ALA A 23 -16.40 19.72 16.63
N SER A 24 -16.99 20.32 17.67
CA SER A 24 -18.14 21.22 17.50
C SER A 24 -17.79 22.52 16.77
N VAL A 25 -16.55 23.00 16.87
CA VAL A 25 -16.08 24.22 16.19
C VAL A 25 -15.29 23.93 14.91
N VAL A 26 -15.39 22.72 14.35
CA VAL A 26 -14.58 22.33 13.19
C VAL A 26 -14.94 23.12 11.93
N SER A 27 -16.20 23.56 11.81
CA SER A 27 -16.66 24.44 10.73
C SER A 27 -15.96 25.80 10.79
N ASP A 28 -15.81 26.35 12.00
CA ASP A 28 -15.38 27.73 12.23
C ASP A 28 -13.85 27.80 12.43
N ASN A 29 -13.25 26.73 12.97
CA ASN A 29 -11.85 26.62 13.33
C ASN A 29 -11.22 25.30 12.88
N LYS A 30 -11.34 25.01 11.57
CA LYS A 30 -10.71 23.86 10.91
C LYS A 30 -9.20 23.77 11.18
N LYS A 31 -8.52 24.93 11.29
CA LYS A 31 -7.06 25.02 11.57
C LYS A 31 -6.72 24.52 12.98
N GLY A 32 -7.52 24.87 14.00
CA GLY A 32 -7.34 24.39 15.37
C GLY A 32 -7.53 22.88 15.51
N PHE A 33 -8.56 22.34 14.84
CA PHE A 33 -8.83 20.90 14.80
C PHE A 33 -7.69 20.12 14.13
N LEU A 34 -7.24 20.57 12.95
CA LEU A 34 -6.12 19.96 12.25
C LEU A 34 -4.82 20.06 13.05
N LYS A 35 -4.54 21.18 13.72
CA LYS A 35 -3.38 21.34 14.61
C LYS A 35 -3.41 20.36 15.78
N TYR A 36 -4.58 20.11 16.37
CA TYR A 36 -4.75 19.10 17.42
C TYR A 36 -4.49 17.68 16.88
N ILE A 37 -5.09 17.33 15.74
CA ILE A 37 -4.86 16.03 15.08
C ILE A 37 -3.38 15.83 14.75
N THR A 38 -2.72 16.80 14.14
CA THR A 38 -1.28 16.69 13.80
C THR A 38 -0.40 16.68 15.05
N SER A 39 -0.78 17.40 16.12
CA SER A 39 -0.10 17.30 17.42
C SER A 39 -0.25 15.93 18.09
N LYS A 40 -1.38 15.25 17.90
CA LYS A 40 -1.61 13.87 18.36
C LYS A 40 -0.98 12.83 17.45
N ARG A 41 -0.77 13.16 16.18
CA ARG A 41 -0.06 12.36 15.18
C ARG A 41 1.47 12.46 15.30
N ARG A 42 2.02 13.26 16.24
CA ARG A 42 3.47 13.48 16.41
C ARG A 42 4.28 12.17 16.42
N SER A 43 4.79 11.86 15.23
CA SER A 43 6.09 11.30 14.86
C SER A 43 6.71 10.31 15.83
N LYS A 44 6.39 9.03 15.64
CA LYS A 44 7.34 7.94 15.89
C LYS A 44 7.80 7.37 14.54
N GLU A 45 8.30 8.23 13.67
CA GLU A 45 8.78 7.84 12.34
C GLU A 45 10.10 8.54 12.08
N ASN A 46 11.10 8.20 12.89
CA ASN A 46 12.34 7.81 12.24
C ASN A 46 12.11 6.34 11.91
N ILE A 47 12.29 5.96 10.64
CA ILE A 47 12.47 4.55 10.28
C ILE A 47 13.45 3.99 11.32
N GLY A 48 13.05 2.90 11.99
CA GLY A 48 13.86 2.27 13.03
C GLY A 48 15.26 1.97 12.52
N LEU A 49 16.17 1.63 13.43
CA LEU A 49 17.54 1.27 13.04
C LEU A 49 17.50 0.20 11.94
N ILE A 50 18.08 0.52 10.78
CA ILE A 50 18.20 -0.42 9.66
C ILE A 50 19.55 -1.12 9.82
N PHE A 51 19.57 -2.42 9.56
CA PHE A 51 20.81 -3.18 9.48
C PHE A 51 21.52 -2.82 8.19
N VAL A 52 22.70 -2.24 8.32
CA VAL A 52 23.62 -2.08 7.19
C VAL A 52 24.29 -3.42 6.92
N GLU A 53 24.74 -3.62 5.69
CA GLU A 53 25.37 -4.84 5.19
C GLU A 53 26.57 -5.30 6.06
N ASP A 54 27.25 -4.38 6.75
CA ASP A 54 28.36 -4.64 7.69
C ASP A 54 27.89 -5.08 9.09
N GLY A 55 26.59 -5.33 9.27
CA GLY A 55 26.01 -5.83 10.53
C GLY A 55 25.80 -4.77 11.61
N HIS A 56 26.15 -3.50 11.39
CA HIS A 56 25.87 -2.41 12.32
C HIS A 56 24.47 -1.82 12.12
N LEU A 57 23.91 -1.30 13.22
CA LEU A 57 22.63 -0.60 13.24
C LEU A 57 22.87 0.89 13.05
N THR A 58 22.38 1.45 11.94
CA THR A 58 22.53 2.88 11.66
C THR A 58 21.24 3.67 11.92
N ASN A 59 21.39 4.84 12.52
CA ASN A 59 20.31 5.83 12.66
C ASN A 59 20.43 6.98 11.65
N ARG A 60 21.51 7.03 10.86
CA ARG A 60 21.80 8.09 9.89
C ARG A 60 20.96 7.90 8.64
N ASP A 61 20.32 8.97 8.18
CA ASP A 61 19.36 8.86 7.09
C ASP A 61 20.03 8.56 5.73
N GLU A 62 21.28 9.00 5.53
CA GLU A 62 22.09 8.67 4.34
C GLU A 62 22.29 7.15 4.20
N GLU A 63 22.81 6.51 5.26
CA GLU A 63 23.07 5.08 5.28
C GLU A 63 21.77 4.24 5.18
N LYS A 64 20.64 4.76 5.70
CA LYS A 64 19.33 4.14 5.52
C LYS A 64 18.87 4.15 4.07
N VAL A 65 19.05 5.28 3.38
CA VAL A 65 18.66 5.42 1.97
C VAL A 65 19.49 4.49 1.11
N ASP A 66 20.80 4.43 1.35
CA ASP A 66 21.69 3.55 0.61
C ASP A 66 21.34 2.08 0.83
N THR A 67 21.15 1.67 2.10
CA THR A 67 20.74 0.29 2.42
C THR A 67 19.41 -0.08 1.77
N PHE A 68 18.43 0.82 1.83
CA PHE A 68 17.14 0.60 1.19
C PHE A 68 17.28 0.46 -0.32
N ASN A 69 18.06 1.33 -0.96
CA ASN A 69 18.32 1.28 -2.41
C ASN A 69 18.99 -0.03 -2.82
N VAL A 70 19.93 -0.55 -2.01
CA VAL A 70 20.57 -1.85 -2.25
C VAL A 70 19.57 -3.00 -2.17
N VAL A 71 18.75 -3.05 -1.12
CA VAL A 71 17.71 -4.08 -0.96
C VAL A 71 16.70 -4.01 -2.10
N PHE A 72 16.30 -2.80 -2.49
CA PHE A 72 15.38 -2.59 -3.59
C PHE A 72 15.99 -3.05 -4.92
N ALA A 73 17.23 -2.64 -5.24
CA ALA A 73 17.91 -3.06 -6.46
C ALA A 73 18.10 -4.58 -6.52
N SER A 74 18.45 -5.22 -5.39
CA SER A 74 18.58 -6.68 -5.31
C SER A 74 17.27 -7.41 -5.61
N ALA A 75 16.13 -6.90 -5.14
CA ALA A 75 14.82 -7.49 -5.42
C ALA A 75 14.48 -7.55 -6.93
N PHE A 76 15.02 -6.62 -7.73
CA PHE A 76 14.83 -6.57 -9.18
C PHE A 76 15.98 -7.19 -9.98
N ASN A 77 17.17 -7.31 -9.38
CA ASN A 77 18.38 -7.81 -10.02
C ASN A 77 18.71 -9.26 -9.63
N ASN A 78 17.71 -10.13 -9.41
CA ASN A 78 17.96 -11.56 -9.22
C ASN A 78 18.55 -12.18 -10.49
N THR A 79 19.87 -12.05 -10.64
CA THR A 79 20.70 -12.66 -11.67
C THR A 79 21.07 -14.08 -11.27
N ASP A 80 20.08 -14.97 -11.27
CA ASP A 80 20.29 -16.39 -11.60
C ASP A 80 19.98 -16.62 -13.09
N ARG A 81 20.51 -15.73 -13.94
CA ARG A 81 20.45 -15.89 -15.39
C ARG A 81 21.88 -16.06 -15.92
N PRO A 82 22.25 -17.22 -16.48
CA PRO A 82 23.55 -17.39 -17.09
C PRO A 82 23.76 -16.34 -18.19
N SER A 83 24.88 -15.63 -18.08
CA SER A 83 25.28 -14.52 -18.94
C SER A 83 25.33 -14.94 -20.41
N ALA A 84 24.44 -14.37 -21.23
CA ALA A 84 24.63 -14.15 -22.66
C ALA A 84 23.47 -13.29 -23.22
N ALA A 85 23.65 -11.98 -23.29
CA ALA A 85 23.23 -11.13 -24.41
C ALA A 85 23.44 -9.67 -24.03
N ARG A 86 24.21 -8.97 -24.87
CA ARG A 86 24.31 -7.51 -24.88
C ARG A 86 22.91 -6.89 -24.84
N SER A 87 22.79 -5.83 -24.05
CA SER A 87 21.67 -4.90 -24.05
C SER A 87 21.32 -4.50 -25.48
N PRO A 88 20.07 -4.66 -25.95
CA PRO A 88 19.62 -3.94 -27.11
C PRO A 88 19.23 -2.54 -26.65
N GLU A 89 19.81 -1.54 -27.29
CA GLU A 89 19.15 -0.24 -27.47
C GLU A 89 17.71 -0.46 -27.91
N LEU A 90 16.87 0.51 -27.53
CA LEU A 90 15.45 0.65 -27.82
C LEU A 90 15.15 0.50 -29.32
N GLU A 91 15.11 -0.73 -29.81
CA GLU A 91 14.52 -1.10 -31.09
C GLU A 91 13.09 -1.53 -30.81
N ASP A 92 12.18 -1.00 -31.63
CA ASP A 92 10.74 -1.28 -31.69
C ASP A 92 10.50 -2.76 -32.05
N HIS A 93 10.82 -3.63 -31.10
CA HIS A 93 10.73 -5.07 -31.28
C HIS A 93 9.26 -5.46 -31.07
N LYS A 94 8.55 -5.50 -32.19
CA LYS A 94 7.30 -6.24 -32.39
C LYS A 94 7.44 -7.58 -31.68
N CYS A 95 6.84 -7.69 -30.49
CA CYS A 95 6.95 -8.86 -29.64
C CYS A 95 6.27 -10.02 -30.37
N GLY A 96 7.10 -10.87 -30.99
CA GLY A 96 6.65 -12.11 -31.59
C GLY A 96 6.19 -13.05 -30.48
N ASN A 97 4.88 -13.29 -30.44
CA ASN A 97 4.20 -14.49 -29.96
C ASN A 97 4.99 -15.34 -28.96
N SER A 98 5.17 -14.84 -27.74
CA SER A 98 5.23 -15.72 -26.58
C SER A 98 3.78 -15.96 -26.18
N ASP A 99 3.25 -17.13 -26.52
CA ASP A 99 1.90 -17.63 -26.26
C ASP A 99 1.18 -16.84 -25.18
N PHE A 100 0.37 -15.89 -25.65
CA PHE A 100 -0.47 -15.06 -24.80
C PHE A 100 -1.31 -16.00 -23.96
N LEU A 101 -1.15 -15.93 -22.63
CA LEU A 101 -2.09 -16.52 -21.69
C LEU A 101 -3.45 -15.88 -22.01
N PHE A 102 -4.20 -16.53 -22.90
CA PHE A 102 -5.63 -16.44 -22.98
C PHE A 102 -6.08 -16.47 -21.53
N VAL A 103 -6.74 -15.40 -21.08
CA VAL A 103 -7.09 -15.25 -19.68
C VAL A 103 -8.10 -16.34 -19.36
N ASP A 104 -7.59 -17.51 -19.02
CA ASP A 104 -8.41 -18.64 -18.74
C ASP A 104 -9.09 -18.34 -17.42
N THR A 105 -10.42 -18.30 -17.48
CA THR A 105 -11.23 -17.97 -16.31
C THR A 105 -10.94 -18.91 -15.14
N GLU A 106 -10.44 -20.12 -15.42
CA GLU A 106 -10.00 -21.08 -14.40
C GLU A 106 -8.73 -20.62 -13.69
N ASN A 107 -7.70 -20.16 -14.41
CA ASN A 107 -6.47 -19.66 -13.79
C ASN A 107 -6.73 -18.40 -12.94
N LEU A 108 -7.62 -17.51 -13.40
CA LEU A 108 -8.04 -16.36 -12.58
C LEU A 108 -8.80 -16.79 -11.32
N ARG A 109 -9.65 -17.83 -11.39
CA ARG A 109 -10.34 -18.36 -10.20
C ARG A 109 -9.34 -18.87 -9.18
N ASP A 110 -8.36 -19.66 -9.60
CA ASP A 110 -7.32 -20.18 -8.71
C ASP A 110 -6.52 -19.06 -8.04
N GLN A 111 -6.19 -18.01 -8.80
CA GLN A 111 -5.53 -16.81 -8.25
C GLN A 111 -6.42 -16.06 -7.25
N LEU A 112 -7.73 -15.95 -7.50
CA LEU A 112 -8.68 -15.33 -6.58
C LEU A 112 -8.84 -16.15 -5.28
N HIS A 113 -8.76 -17.48 -5.35
CA HIS A 113 -8.78 -18.36 -4.18
C HIS A 113 -7.53 -18.20 -3.29
N GLN A 114 -6.37 -17.92 -3.91
CA GLN A 114 -5.10 -17.70 -3.20
C GLN A 114 -5.00 -16.30 -2.56
N LEU A 115 -5.97 -15.41 -2.79
CA LEU A 115 -5.97 -14.07 -2.18
C LEU A 115 -5.93 -14.13 -0.65
N ASN A 116 -5.04 -13.33 -0.07
CA ASN A 116 -4.91 -13.20 1.37
C ASN A 116 -5.96 -12.23 1.91
N VAL A 117 -6.90 -12.80 2.67
CA VAL A 117 -8.08 -12.15 3.24
C VAL A 117 -7.75 -11.05 4.26
N HIS A 118 -6.51 -11.02 4.75
CA HIS A 118 -6.02 -10.06 5.74
C HIS A 118 -5.33 -8.83 5.11
N LYS A 119 -5.23 -8.76 3.78
CA LYS A 119 -4.72 -7.56 3.09
C LYS A 119 -5.76 -6.43 3.13
N SER A 120 -5.27 -5.19 3.01
CA SER A 120 -6.10 -4.00 2.90
C SER A 120 -6.98 -4.05 1.65
N MET A 121 -8.14 -3.39 1.70
CA MET A 121 -9.00 -3.22 0.53
C MET A 121 -8.27 -2.38 -0.53
N GLY A 122 -8.56 -2.63 -1.81
CA GLY A 122 -8.07 -1.79 -2.89
C GLY A 122 -8.67 -0.38 -2.83
N LEU A 123 -8.15 0.53 -3.66
CA LEU A 123 -8.68 1.89 -3.83
C LEU A 123 -10.11 1.89 -4.40
N ASP A 124 -10.50 0.77 -5.00
CA ASP A 124 -11.85 0.44 -5.46
C ASP A 124 -12.84 0.16 -4.31
N GLY A 125 -12.37 0.08 -3.06
CA GLY A 125 -13.20 -0.24 -1.89
C GLY A 125 -13.64 -1.70 -1.84
N ILE A 126 -13.16 -2.55 -2.74
CA ILE A 126 -13.57 -3.95 -2.83
C ILE A 126 -12.74 -4.74 -1.82
N ALA A 127 -13.44 -5.37 -0.87
CA ALA A 127 -12.78 -6.24 0.09
C ALA A 127 -12.32 -7.52 -0.59
N LEU A 128 -11.08 -7.96 -0.33
CA LEU A 128 -10.57 -9.24 -0.84
C LEU A 128 -11.40 -10.45 -0.39
N ARG A 129 -12.18 -10.31 0.70
CA ARG A 129 -13.21 -11.29 1.10
C ARG A 129 -14.25 -11.53 0.02
N ILE A 130 -14.70 -10.46 -0.64
CA ILE A 130 -15.72 -10.52 -1.68
C ILE A 130 -15.13 -11.20 -2.91
N LEU A 131 -13.93 -10.79 -3.32
CA LEU A 131 -13.19 -11.39 -4.44
C LEU A 131 -12.94 -12.89 -4.25
N LYS A 132 -12.57 -13.30 -3.03
CA LYS A 132 -12.30 -14.70 -2.67
C LYS A 132 -13.55 -15.57 -2.54
N ASN A 133 -14.68 -14.97 -2.14
CA ASN A 133 -15.94 -15.71 -1.97
C ASN A 133 -16.74 -15.84 -3.28
N LEU A 134 -16.48 -14.98 -4.28
CA LEU A 134 -17.19 -14.95 -5.55
C LEU A 134 -16.25 -15.10 -6.78
N PRO A 135 -15.26 -16.01 -6.76
CA PRO A 135 -14.30 -16.14 -7.85
C PRO A 135 -14.97 -16.55 -9.16
N ASP A 136 -16.05 -17.34 -9.05
CA ASP A 136 -16.80 -17.82 -10.21
C ASP A 136 -17.53 -16.72 -10.97
N VAL A 137 -18.01 -15.72 -10.22
CA VAL A 137 -18.76 -14.58 -10.78
C VAL A 137 -17.80 -13.48 -11.22
N ILE A 138 -16.64 -13.35 -10.57
CA ILE A 138 -15.72 -12.24 -10.75
C ILE A 138 -14.63 -12.55 -11.79
N SER A 139 -14.27 -13.81 -11.98
CA SER A 139 -13.28 -14.25 -13.00
C SER A 139 -13.65 -13.84 -14.42
N GLY A 140 -14.93 -13.99 -14.80
CA GLY A 140 -15.43 -13.60 -16.12
C GLY A 140 -15.30 -12.10 -16.42
N PRO A 141 -15.84 -11.18 -15.60
CA PRO A 141 -15.68 -9.75 -15.85
C PRO A 141 -14.21 -9.29 -15.74
N LEU A 142 -13.40 -9.87 -14.84
CA LEU A 142 -11.97 -9.58 -14.76
C LEU A 142 -11.23 -9.99 -16.03
N SER A 143 -11.54 -11.15 -16.62
CA SER A 143 -10.87 -11.60 -17.83
C SER A 143 -11.12 -10.64 -18.99
N VAL A 144 -12.36 -10.17 -19.13
CA VAL A 144 -12.74 -9.18 -20.16
C VAL A 144 -12.04 -7.84 -19.94
N ILE A 145 -11.94 -7.36 -18.70
CA ILE A 145 -11.24 -6.11 -18.39
C ILE A 145 -9.75 -6.25 -18.69
N TYR A 146 -9.12 -7.35 -18.28
CA TYR A 146 -7.70 -7.60 -18.50
C TYR A 146 -7.37 -7.70 -19.99
N GLN A 147 -8.18 -8.44 -20.75
CA GLN A 147 -8.11 -8.54 -22.20
C GLN A 147 -8.17 -7.15 -22.85
N ARG A 148 -9.17 -6.33 -22.46
CA ARG A 148 -9.34 -4.97 -23.02
C ARG A 148 -8.21 -4.03 -22.64
N SER A 149 -7.72 -4.08 -21.40
CA SER A 149 -6.57 -3.28 -20.96
C SER A 149 -5.28 -3.70 -21.68
N TRP A 150 -5.14 -4.99 -22.00
CA TRP A 150 -4.02 -5.49 -22.77
C TRP A 150 -4.07 -5.01 -24.23
N GLU A 151 -5.22 -5.14 -24.87
CA GLU A 151 -5.44 -4.71 -26.26
C GLU A 151 -5.33 -3.19 -26.44
N SER A 152 -5.78 -2.40 -25.46
CA SER A 152 -5.68 -0.94 -25.53
C SER A 152 -4.27 -0.42 -25.20
N GLY A 153 -3.42 -1.22 -24.53
CA GLY A 153 -2.14 -0.77 -23.99
C GLY A 153 -2.27 0.38 -22.98
N GLU A 154 -3.50 0.69 -22.56
CA GLU A 154 -3.83 1.88 -21.78
C GLU A 154 -4.21 1.47 -20.36
N VAL A 155 -3.30 1.74 -19.42
CA VAL A 155 -3.57 1.62 -17.98
C VAL A 155 -4.42 2.81 -17.54
N SER A 156 -5.51 2.52 -16.81
CA SER A 156 -6.41 3.53 -16.25
C SER A 156 -5.63 4.68 -15.61
N THR A 157 -6.01 5.92 -15.92
CA THR A 157 -5.39 7.13 -15.38
C THR A 157 -5.41 7.16 -13.85
N ASP A 158 -6.38 6.49 -13.22
CA ASP A 158 -6.49 6.34 -11.77
C ASP A 158 -5.30 5.55 -11.18
N TRP A 159 -4.67 4.66 -11.96
CA TRP A 159 -3.50 3.89 -11.54
C TRP A 159 -2.19 4.63 -11.82
N LYS A 160 -2.22 5.67 -12.67
CA LYS A 160 -1.06 6.51 -13.02
C LYS A 160 -0.89 7.72 -12.08
N GLN A 161 -1.83 8.00 -11.20
CA GLN A 161 -1.69 9.08 -10.22
C GLN A 161 -0.77 8.65 -9.06
N PRO A 162 0.25 9.46 -8.69
CA PRO A 162 1.06 9.19 -7.51
C PRO A 162 0.17 9.22 -6.25
N MET A 163 0.19 8.11 -5.51
CA MET A 163 -0.53 7.85 -4.26
C MET A 163 -0.35 8.99 -3.25
N LEU A 164 -1.25 9.98 -3.22
CA LEU A 164 -1.24 11.02 -2.18
C LEU A 164 -2.50 11.09 -1.33
N PHE A 165 -3.47 10.19 -1.52
CA PHE A 165 -4.63 10.14 -0.62
C PHE A 165 -5.05 8.73 -0.25
N GLN A 166 -5.13 8.53 1.07
CA GLN A 166 -5.95 7.58 1.85
C GLN A 166 -5.19 6.51 2.65
N SER A 167 -4.44 6.95 3.66
CA SER A 167 -4.31 6.21 4.91
C SER A 167 -5.27 6.80 5.96
N ALA A 168 -6.56 6.53 5.81
CA ALA A 168 -7.56 6.78 6.86
C ALA A 168 -8.81 5.91 6.69
N LYS A 169 -8.76 4.68 7.22
CA LYS A 169 -9.78 4.05 8.09
C LYS A 169 -9.62 2.52 8.11
N ARG A 170 -9.21 1.98 9.26
CA ARG A 170 -9.99 0.97 9.97
C ARG A 170 -9.49 0.81 11.41
N VAL A 171 -10.39 1.18 12.32
CA VAL A 171 -10.54 0.86 13.76
C VAL A 171 -9.39 1.26 14.68
#